data_AF-A0A194UY39-F1
#
_entry.id   AF-A0A194UY39-F1
#
_cell.length_a   1.000
_cell.length_b   1.000
_cell.length_c   1.000
_cell.angle_alpha   90.00
_cell.angle_beta   90.00
_cell.angle_gamma   90.00
#
_symmetry.space_group_name_H-M   'P 1'
#
loop_
_entity.id
_entity.type
_entity.pdbx_description
1 polymer ?
#
loop_
_entity_poly.entity_id
_entity_poly.type
_entity_poly.pdbx_seq_one_letter_code
_entity_poly.pdbx_strand_id
1 'polypeptide(L)'
;MPQNCEIIFSELAEKYNNITEAQLTRLIRSPPRASSPTTADTMLLVQDSTLFDLTLALTEVLRPASLKFTEDIERWPGSDEPTHTGWQLAYWTNRLMYETIKENKEVQKRFSAHLEQNAKQERRTGEKVAAMFTWSKFPQATVVDVGGRNGQYSVALAQASKVTQT
;
A
#
# COMPACT_ATOMS: atom_id res chain seq x y z
N MET A 1 9.84 -9.89 17.38
CA MET A 1 9.13 -10.67 18.40
C MET A 1 9.85 -12.01 18.54
N PRO A 2 10.04 -12.57 19.75
CA PRO A 2 10.58 -13.92 19.91
C PRO A 2 9.65 -14.94 19.25
N GLN A 3 10.21 -15.87 18.49
CA GLN A 3 9.48 -16.73 17.54
C GLN A 3 8.58 -17.82 18.16
N ASN A 4 8.51 -17.95 19.49
CA ASN A 4 7.82 -19.08 20.13
C ASN A 4 7.37 -18.82 21.58
N CYS A 5 7.17 -17.56 21.99
CA CYS A 5 6.69 -17.28 23.34
C CYS A 5 5.19 -16.97 23.34
N GLU A 6 4.44 -17.72 24.12
CA GLU A 6 3.14 -17.29 24.62
C GLU A 6 3.36 -16.03 25.46
N ILE A 7 3.01 -14.85 24.94
CA ILE A 7 3.09 -13.59 25.69
C ILE A 7 1.68 -13.29 26.22
N ILE A 8 1.58 -12.96 27.50
CA ILE A 8 0.32 -12.64 28.16
C ILE A 8 -0.04 -11.17 27.86
N PHE A 9 -1.34 -10.84 27.75
CA PHE A 9 -1.78 -9.49 27.39
C PHE A 9 -1.30 -8.39 28.36
N SER A 10 -1.13 -8.71 29.64
CA SER A 10 -0.56 -7.80 30.64
C SER A 10 0.88 -7.40 30.32
N GLU A 11 1.72 -8.35 29.92
CA GLU A 11 3.12 -8.11 29.53
C GLU A 11 3.21 -7.31 28.22
N LEU A 12 2.28 -7.54 27.29
CA LEU A 12 2.16 -6.72 26.08
C LEU A 12 1.72 -5.28 26.41
N ALA A 13 0.76 -5.10 27.31
CA ALA A 13 0.31 -3.78 27.74
C ALA A 13 1.45 -2.99 28.39
N GLU A 14 2.24 -3.62 29.26
CA GLU A 14 3.42 -3.00 29.89
C GLU A 14 4.51 -2.64 28.88
N LYS A 15 4.73 -3.49 27.87
CA LYS A 15 5.69 -3.23 26.81
C LYS A 15 5.30 -2.04 25.92
N TYR A 16 4.01 -1.81 25.76
CA TYR A 16 3.46 -0.74 24.93
C TYR A 16 2.77 0.29 25.82
N ASN A 17 3.54 1.27 26.33
CA ASN A 17 3.16 2.28 27.33
C ASN A 17 1.87 3.11 27.10
N ASN A 18 1.14 2.92 25.99
CA ASN A 18 -0.05 3.68 25.62
C ASN A 18 -1.31 2.81 25.37
N ILE A 19 -1.33 1.55 25.81
CA ILE A 19 -2.51 0.68 25.66
C ILE A 19 -2.78 -0.14 26.93
N THR A 20 -4.02 -0.14 27.41
CA THR A 20 -4.42 -0.95 28.57
C THR A 20 -4.68 -2.39 28.17
N GLU A 21 -4.54 -3.32 29.10
CA GLU A 21 -4.89 -4.74 28.88
C GLU A 21 -6.33 -4.89 28.38
N ALA A 22 -7.29 -4.15 28.97
CA ALA A 22 -8.68 -4.17 28.52
C ALA A 22 -8.86 -3.69 27.07
N GLN A 23 -8.08 -2.69 26.63
CA GLN A 23 -8.07 -2.24 25.23
C GLN A 23 -7.48 -3.31 24.30
N LEU A 24 -6.38 -3.96 24.71
CA LEU A 24 -5.76 -5.07 23.96
C LEU A 24 -6.71 -6.27 23.81
N THR A 25 -7.34 -6.71 24.91
CA THR A 25 -8.33 -7.80 24.88
C THR A 25 -9.50 -7.46 23.97
N ARG A 26 -9.97 -6.20 23.99
CA ARG A 26 -11.06 -5.74 23.12
C ARG A 26 -10.67 -5.73 21.64
N LEU A 27 -9.44 -5.33 21.31
CA LEU A 27 -8.95 -5.27 19.94
C LEU A 27 -8.73 -6.66 19.34
N ILE A 28 -8.15 -7.58 20.11
CA ILE A 28 -7.76 -8.91 19.62
C ILE A 28 -8.93 -9.91 19.72
N ARG A 29 -9.89 -9.68 20.62
CA ARG A 29 -11.04 -10.58 20.89
C ARG A 29 -10.63 -12.05 21.05
N SER A 30 -9.50 -12.31 21.72
CA SER A 30 -9.06 -13.66 22.09
C SER A 30 -9.72 -14.07 23.41
N PRO A 31 -10.07 -15.35 23.64
CA PRO A 31 -10.61 -15.80 24.92
C PRO A 31 -9.67 -15.46 26.09
N PRO A 32 -10.21 -15.14 27.30
CA PRO A 32 -9.48 -14.53 28.42
C PRO A 32 -8.38 -15.39 29.07
N ARG A 33 -8.09 -16.58 28.52
CA ARG A 33 -6.99 -17.47 28.94
C ARG A 33 -6.08 -17.92 27.80
N ALA A 34 -6.24 -17.34 26.61
CA ALA A 34 -5.42 -17.70 25.46
C ALA A 34 -4.24 -16.74 25.35
N SER A 35 -3.03 -17.31 25.39
CA SER A 35 -1.89 -16.76 24.66
C SER A 35 -2.37 -16.37 23.26
N SER A 36 -1.99 -15.19 22.74
CA SER A 36 -2.29 -14.91 21.33
C SER A 36 -1.30 -15.71 20.49
N PRO A 37 -1.68 -16.80 19.80
CA PRO A 37 -0.76 -17.44 18.88
C PRO A 37 -0.48 -16.42 17.78
N THR A 38 0.79 -16.08 17.60
CA THR A 38 1.19 -15.27 16.44
C THR A 38 0.92 -16.13 15.21
N THR A 39 -0.10 -15.80 14.42
CA THR A 39 -0.40 -16.53 13.18
C THR A 39 0.66 -16.23 12.12
N ALA A 40 0.72 -17.06 11.08
CA ALA A 40 1.60 -16.83 9.94
C ALA A 40 1.42 -15.43 9.33
N ASP A 41 0.18 -14.92 9.28
CA ASP A 41 -0.13 -13.58 8.76
C ASP A 41 0.46 -12.47 9.64
N THR A 42 0.33 -12.58 10.96
CA THR A 42 0.92 -11.62 11.91
C THR A 42 2.45 -11.67 11.83
N MET A 43 3.03 -12.86 11.68
CA MET A 43 4.48 -13.01 11.47
C MET A 43 4.93 -12.34 10.17
N LEU A 44 4.17 -12.48 9.09
CA LEU A 44 4.48 -11.86 7.81
C LEU A 44 4.48 -10.33 7.92
N LEU A 45 3.50 -9.74 8.62
CA LEU A 45 3.47 -8.30 8.90
C LEU A 45 4.67 -7.80 9.73
N VAL A 46 5.20 -8.64 10.63
CA VAL A 46 6.38 -8.29 11.44
C VAL A 46 7.68 -8.41 10.63
N GLN A 47 7.75 -9.36 9.70
CA GLN A 47 8.97 -9.65 8.93
C GLN A 47 9.10 -8.81 7.66
N ASP A 48 7.99 -8.48 6.99
CA ASP A 48 7.98 -7.69 5.77
C ASP A 48 7.57 -6.24 6.06
N SER A 49 8.57 -5.35 6.12
CA SER A 49 8.35 -3.92 6.31
C SER A 49 7.49 -3.29 5.21
N THR A 50 7.51 -3.84 3.99
CA THR A 50 6.68 -3.36 2.87
C THR A 50 5.21 -3.69 3.12
N LEU A 51 4.92 -4.87 3.65
CA LEU A 51 3.55 -5.29 3.97
C LEU A 51 2.99 -4.47 5.14
N PHE A 52 3.83 -4.18 6.13
CA PHE A 52 3.48 -3.28 7.23
C PHE A 52 3.19 -1.85 6.73
N ASP A 53 4.08 -1.30 5.90
CA ASP A 53 3.92 0.03 5.28
C ASP A 53 2.68 0.10 4.37
N LEU A 54 2.38 -0.95 3.61
CA LEU A 54 1.13 -1.07 2.84
C LEU A 54 -0.08 -1.01 3.77
N THR A 55 -0.05 -1.72 4.90
CA THR A 55 -1.15 -1.72 5.87
C THR A 55 -1.41 -0.30 6.37
N LEU A 56 -0.37 0.42 6.78
CA LEU A 56 -0.48 1.81 7.22
C LEU A 56 -0.94 2.75 6.09
N ALA A 57 -0.50 2.53 4.84
CA ALA A 57 -0.98 3.31 3.70
C ALA A 57 -2.49 3.14 3.51
N LEU A 58 -2.99 1.90 3.59
CA LEU A 58 -4.40 1.63 3.44
C LEU A 58 -5.22 2.20 4.60
N THR A 59 -4.76 2.05 5.85
CA THR A 59 -5.55 2.40 7.03
C THR A 59 -5.43 3.86 7.48
N GLU A 60 -4.26 4.48 7.36
CA GLU A 60 -4.00 5.83 7.87
C GLU A 60 -3.99 6.90 6.78
N VAL A 61 -3.71 6.53 5.53
CA VAL A 61 -3.61 7.47 4.40
C VAL A 61 -4.84 7.40 3.50
N LEU A 62 -5.24 6.21 3.04
CA LEU A 62 -6.31 6.10 2.05
C LEU A 62 -7.70 5.96 2.67
N ARG A 63 -7.82 5.23 3.79
CA ARG A 63 -9.11 4.97 4.44
C ARG A 63 -9.86 6.24 4.89
N PRO A 64 -9.22 7.27 5.47
CA PRO A 64 -9.93 8.49 5.85
C PRO A 64 -10.66 9.13 4.67
N ALA A 65 -10.01 9.19 3.50
CA ALA A 65 -10.61 9.69 2.27
C ALA A 65 -11.70 8.76 1.73
N SER A 66 -11.49 7.43 1.72
CA SER A 66 -12.48 6.49 1.20
C SER A 66 -13.79 6.48 1.99
N LEU A 67 -13.72 6.75 3.30
CA LEU A 67 -14.91 6.83 4.16
C LEU A 67 -15.75 8.10 3.90
N LYS A 68 -15.23 9.04 3.10
CA LYS A 68 -15.92 10.29 2.73
C LYS A 68 -16.62 10.23 1.38
N PHE A 69 -16.68 9.05 0.75
CA PHE A 69 -17.26 8.86 -0.58
C PHE A 69 -18.77 9.15 -0.69
N THR A 70 -19.54 9.05 0.38
CA THR A 70 -20.95 9.48 0.31
C THR A 70 -21.07 10.99 0.42
N GLU A 71 -20.25 11.59 1.30
CA GLU A 71 -20.22 13.04 1.51
C GLU A 71 -19.68 13.80 0.28
N ASP A 72 -18.70 13.24 -0.45
CA ASP A 72 -18.14 13.89 -1.64
C ASP A 72 -19.12 13.90 -2.83
N ILE A 73 -19.85 12.81 -3.07
CA ILE A 73 -20.88 12.72 -4.12
C ILE A 73 -22.04 13.69 -3.82
N GLU A 74 -22.47 13.78 -2.57
CA GLU A 74 -23.53 14.71 -2.16
C GLU A 74 -23.09 16.17 -2.29
N ARG A 75 -21.83 16.47 -1.94
CA ARG A 75 -21.29 17.83 -1.98
C ARG A 75 -20.99 18.30 -3.40
N TRP A 76 -20.49 17.41 -4.26
CA TRP A 76 -20.06 17.71 -5.63
C TRP A 76 -20.67 16.74 -6.64
N PRO A 77 -22.00 16.78 -6.84
CA PRO A 77 -22.69 15.84 -7.70
C PRO A 77 -22.22 15.99 -9.16
N GLY A 78 -21.76 14.88 -9.75
CA GLY A 78 -21.33 14.83 -11.16
C GLY A 78 -20.07 15.64 -11.47
N SER A 79 -19.25 15.95 -10.47
CA SER A 79 -18.03 16.73 -10.67
C SER A 79 -16.88 15.89 -11.26
N ASP A 80 -16.20 16.44 -12.28
CA ASP A 80 -14.94 15.91 -12.83
C ASP A 80 -13.68 16.61 -12.29
N GLU A 81 -13.85 17.59 -11.40
CA GLU A 81 -12.74 18.33 -10.81
C GLU A 81 -11.90 17.40 -9.90
N PRO A 82 -10.59 17.26 -10.11
CA PRO A 82 -9.74 16.34 -9.35
C PRO A 82 -9.58 16.70 -7.87
N THR A 83 -10.00 17.90 -7.47
CA THR A 83 -10.05 18.35 -6.07
C THR A 83 -11.43 18.18 -5.40
N HIS A 84 -12.41 17.56 -6.08
CA HIS A 84 -13.73 17.27 -5.53
C HIS A 84 -13.83 15.80 -5.15
N THR A 85 -13.06 15.39 -4.14
CA THR A 85 -13.03 14.00 -3.67
C THR A 85 -13.06 13.93 -2.14
N GLY A 86 -13.30 12.74 -1.61
CA GLY A 86 -13.20 12.45 -0.17
C GLY A 86 -11.84 12.80 0.43
N TRP A 87 -10.77 12.94 -0.37
CA TRP A 87 -9.47 13.42 0.11
C TRP A 87 -9.55 14.84 0.67
N GLN A 88 -10.18 15.76 -0.05
CA GLN A 88 -10.33 17.15 0.40
C GLN A 88 -11.19 17.24 1.66
N LEU A 89 -12.22 16.39 1.79
CA LEU A 89 -13.05 16.32 2.98
C LEU A 89 -12.32 15.73 4.19
N ALA A 90 -11.50 14.69 3.99
CA ALA A 90 -10.80 14.01 5.07
C ALA A 90 -9.60 14.82 5.60
N TYR A 91 -8.86 15.48 4.71
CA TYR A 91 -7.61 16.18 5.03
C TYR A 91 -7.72 17.71 5.03
N TRP A 92 -8.91 18.24 4.76
CA TRP A 92 -9.21 19.68 4.88
C TRP A 92 -8.26 20.51 4.04
N THR A 93 -8.03 20.04 2.81
CA THR A 93 -7.06 20.58 1.85
C THR A 93 -7.75 20.91 0.55
N ASN A 94 -7.14 21.76 -0.27
CA ASN A 94 -7.50 21.99 -1.67
C ASN A 94 -6.44 21.44 -2.64
N ARG A 95 -5.40 20.78 -2.12
CA ARG A 95 -4.34 20.16 -2.91
C ARG A 95 -4.74 18.77 -3.38
N LEU A 96 -4.13 18.30 -4.46
CA LEU A 96 -4.29 16.93 -4.92
C LEU A 96 -3.63 15.95 -3.95
N MET A 97 -4.16 14.73 -3.87
CA MET A 97 -3.63 13.67 -3.01
C MET A 97 -2.11 13.49 -3.17
N TYR A 98 -1.62 13.39 -4.40
CA TYR A 98 -0.20 13.19 -4.66
C TYR A 98 0.68 14.38 -4.26
N GLU A 99 0.14 15.59 -4.25
CA GLU A 99 0.87 16.78 -3.78
C GLU A 99 1.02 16.72 -2.26
N THR A 100 -0.06 16.42 -1.55
CA THR A 100 -0.04 16.26 -0.09
C THR A 100 0.87 15.10 0.35
N ILE A 101 0.85 13.97 -0.37
CA ILE A 101 1.72 12.82 -0.06
C ILE A 101 3.21 13.17 -0.22
N LYS A 102 3.57 13.98 -1.22
CA LYS A 102 4.98 14.36 -1.46
C LYS A 102 5.58 15.23 -0.36
N GLU A 103 4.76 15.93 0.41
CA GLU A 103 5.21 16.82 1.49
C GLU A 103 5.67 16.05 2.74
N ASN A 104 5.23 14.80 2.90
CA ASN A 104 5.56 13.98 4.06
C ASN A 104 6.26 12.68 3.61
N LYS A 105 7.57 12.60 3.86
CA LYS A 105 8.41 11.45 3.46
C LYS A 105 7.92 10.12 4.03
N GLU A 106 7.37 10.10 5.23
CA GLU A 106 6.87 8.88 5.87
C GLU A 106 5.58 8.40 5.20
N VAL A 107 4.66 9.33 4.91
CA VAL A 107 3.44 9.03 4.14
C VAL A 107 3.79 8.58 2.71
N GLN A 108 4.79 9.21 2.09
CA GLN A 108 5.30 8.84 0.78
C GLN A 108 5.90 7.42 0.78
N LYS A 109 6.67 7.04 1.80
CA LYS A 109 7.21 5.68 1.96
C LYS A 109 6.08 4.65 2.02
N ARG A 110 5.08 4.87 2.87
CA ARG A 110 3.92 3.98 3.01
C ARG A 110 3.13 3.85 1.71
N PHE A 111 2.83 4.98 1.07
CA PHE A 111 2.14 4.98 -0.21
C PHE A 111 2.95 4.30 -1.32
N SER A 112 4.28 4.42 -1.30
CA SER A 112 5.15 3.70 -2.25
C SER A 112 5.06 2.18 -2.07
N ALA A 113 5.02 1.69 -0.82
CA ALA A 113 4.81 0.28 -0.52
C ALA A 113 3.48 -0.25 -1.06
N HIS A 114 2.41 0.56 -0.97
CA HIS A 114 1.12 0.23 -1.59
C HIS A 114 1.24 0.01 -3.10
N LEU A 115 1.90 0.94 -3.78
CA LEU A 115 2.06 0.86 -5.22
C LEU A 115 3.04 -0.26 -5.66
N GLU A 116 4.04 -0.61 -4.85
CA GLU A 116 4.92 -1.76 -5.09
C GLU A 116 4.16 -3.09 -4.99
N GLN A 117 3.32 -3.25 -3.96
CA GLN A 117 2.52 -4.46 -3.80
C GLN A 117 1.50 -4.64 -4.94
N ASN A 118 0.92 -3.55 -5.44
CA ASN A 118 0.09 -3.58 -6.63
C ASN A 118 0.83 -4.05 -7.88
N ALA A 119 2.11 -3.69 -8.02
CA ALA A 119 2.95 -4.09 -9.15
C ALA A 119 3.37 -5.57 -9.11
N LYS A 120 3.46 -6.16 -7.91
CA LYS A 120 3.75 -7.59 -7.71
C LYS A 120 2.56 -8.51 -8.02
N GLN A 121 1.36 -7.96 -8.18
CA GLN A 121 0.18 -8.77 -8.50
C GLN A 121 0.37 -9.47 -9.85
N GLU A 122 0.01 -10.76 -9.90
CA GLU A 122 0.35 -11.68 -10.98
C GLU A 122 -0.05 -11.20 -12.38
N ARG A 123 -1.13 -10.41 -12.52
CA ARG A 123 -1.60 -9.85 -13.80
C ARG A 123 -0.83 -8.60 -14.26
N ARG A 124 -0.05 -8.00 -13.36
CA ARG A 124 0.65 -6.73 -13.54
C ARG A 124 2.16 -6.88 -13.45
N THR A 125 2.69 -8.11 -13.52
CA THR A 125 4.13 -8.34 -13.58
C THR A 125 4.71 -7.75 -14.86
N GLY A 126 5.93 -7.24 -14.78
CA GLY A 126 6.57 -6.56 -15.91
C GLY A 126 6.67 -7.44 -17.16
N GLU A 127 6.90 -8.74 -16.99
CA GLU A 127 6.94 -9.73 -18.07
C GLU A 127 5.60 -9.85 -18.80
N LYS A 128 4.49 -9.96 -18.06
CA LYS A 128 3.16 -10.06 -18.67
C LYS A 128 2.80 -8.77 -19.40
N VAL A 129 3.12 -7.61 -18.83
CA VAL A 129 2.90 -6.31 -19.50
C VAL A 129 3.74 -6.20 -20.77
N ALA A 130 5.02 -6.61 -20.73
CA ALA A 130 5.87 -6.62 -21.92
C ALA A 130 5.33 -7.56 -23.00
N ALA A 131 4.72 -8.69 -22.64
CA ALA A 131 4.12 -9.64 -23.57
C ALA A 131 2.77 -9.19 -24.16
N MET A 132 2.10 -8.17 -23.60
CA MET A 132 0.80 -7.68 -24.09
C MET A 132 0.88 -6.98 -25.45
N PHE A 133 2.08 -6.59 -25.88
CA PHE A 133 2.29 -5.90 -27.15
C PHE A 133 3.46 -6.51 -27.93
N THR A 134 3.34 -6.54 -29.25
CA THR A 134 4.36 -7.12 -30.14
C THR A 134 5.50 -6.12 -30.39
N TRP A 135 6.37 -5.94 -29.41
CA TRP A 135 7.49 -4.99 -29.48
C TRP A 135 8.52 -5.31 -30.58
N SER A 136 8.60 -6.56 -31.03
CA SER A 136 9.48 -6.98 -32.14
C SER A 136 9.20 -6.25 -33.46
N LYS A 137 8.03 -5.62 -33.62
CA LYS A 137 7.72 -4.74 -34.76
C LYS A 137 8.59 -3.48 -34.80
N PHE A 138 9.28 -3.16 -33.70
CA PHE A 138 10.12 -1.97 -33.53
C PHE A 138 11.54 -2.38 -33.11
N PRO A 139 12.34 -2.97 -34.03
CA PRO A 139 13.65 -3.54 -33.70
C PRO A 139 14.67 -2.48 -33.21
N GLN A 140 14.49 -1.22 -33.62
CA GLN A 140 15.23 -0.06 -33.12
C GLN A 140 14.25 1.09 -32.91
N ALA A 141 13.87 1.33 -31.65
CA ALA A 141 12.96 2.40 -31.29
C ALA A 141 13.29 2.97 -29.91
N THR A 142 12.86 4.20 -29.69
CA THR A 142 12.88 4.83 -28.37
C THR A 142 11.48 4.73 -27.75
N VAL A 143 11.40 4.16 -26.55
CA VAL A 143 10.16 4.08 -25.77
C VAL A 143 10.26 5.09 -24.63
N VAL A 144 9.22 5.90 -24.47
CA VAL A 144 9.11 6.87 -23.37
C VAL A 144 8.03 6.40 -22.39
N ASP A 145 8.46 6.03 -21.18
CA ASP A 145 7.58 5.54 -20.11
C ASP A 145 7.03 6.71 -19.29
N VAL A 146 5.90 7.26 -19.73
CA VAL A 146 5.24 8.40 -19.09
C VAL A 146 4.58 7.93 -17.79
N GLY A 147 5.08 8.42 -16.65
CA GLY A 147 4.59 8.00 -15.33
C GLY A 147 5.16 6.66 -14.86
N GLY A 148 6.28 6.21 -15.43
CA GLY A 148 6.91 4.90 -15.17
C GLY A 148 7.42 4.63 -13.74
N ARG A 149 7.30 5.58 -12.81
CA ARG A 149 7.78 5.50 -11.43
C ARG A 149 9.26 5.07 -11.39
N ASN A 150 9.57 3.90 -10.81
CA ASN A 150 10.93 3.36 -10.71
C ASN A 150 11.37 2.58 -11.98
N GLY A 151 10.61 2.65 -13.06
CA GLY A 151 10.95 2.02 -14.34
C GLY A 151 10.78 0.50 -14.38
N GLN A 152 10.06 -0.09 -13.43
CA GLN A 152 9.88 -1.55 -13.34
C GLN A 152 9.36 -2.20 -14.64
N TYR A 153 8.47 -1.51 -15.36
CA TYR A 153 7.93 -1.96 -16.65
C TYR A 153 8.93 -1.73 -17.78
N SER A 154 9.58 -0.57 -17.80
CA SER A 154 10.67 -0.26 -18.74
C SER A 154 11.81 -1.28 -18.67
N VAL A 155 12.23 -1.69 -17.46
CA VAL A 155 13.27 -2.69 -17.25
C VAL A 155 12.84 -4.05 -17.77
N ALA A 156 11.63 -4.50 -17.43
CA ALA A 156 11.11 -5.78 -17.89
C ALA A 156 10.98 -5.84 -19.42
N LEU A 157 10.51 -4.74 -20.03
CA LEU A 157 10.44 -4.60 -21.48
C LEU A 157 11.82 -4.67 -22.12
N ALA A 158 12.80 -3.94 -21.57
CA ALA A 158 14.17 -3.94 -22.07
C ALA A 158 14.82 -5.34 -21.99
N GLN A 159 14.55 -6.10 -20.91
CA GLN A 159 15.01 -7.47 -20.77
C GLN A 159 14.37 -8.40 -21.80
N ALA A 160 13.05 -8.34 -21.97
CA ALA A 160 12.33 -9.15 -22.96
C ALA A 160 12.82 -8.87 -24.39
N SER A 161 13.14 -7.60 -24.69
CA SER A 161 13.55 -7.17 -26.03
C SER A 161 15.00 -7.55 -26.39
N LYS A 162 15.86 -7.79 -25.38
CA LYS A 162 17.24 -8.26 -25.59
C LYS A 162 17.30 -9.74 -26.00
N VAL A 163 16.36 -10.55 -25.54
CA VAL A 163 16.34 -12.01 -25.79
C VAL A 163 15.97 -12.34 -27.25
N THR A 164 15.32 -11.43 -27.97
CA THR A 164 14.88 -11.66 -29.36
C THR A 164 15.93 -11.28 -30.42
N GLN A 165 17.10 -10.75 -30.03
CA GLN A 165 18.15 -10.31 -30.97
C GLN A 165 19.27 -11.33 -31.24
N THR A 166 19.14 -12.58 -30.77
CA THR A 166 20.04 -13.71 -31.10
C THR A 166 19.34 -14.71 -32.00
#